data_AF-A0AAW2V3F0-F1
#
_entry.id   AF-A0AAW2V3F0-F1
#
_cell.length_a   1.000
_cell.length_b   1.000
_cell.length_c   1.000
_cell.angle_alpha   90.00
_cell.angle_beta   90.00
_cell.angle_gamma   90.00
#
_symmetry.space_group_name_H-M   'P 1'
#
loop_
_entity.id
_entity.type
_entity.pdbx_description
1 polymer ?
#
loop_
_entity_poly.entity_id
_entity_poly.type
_entity_poly.pdbx_seq_one_letter_code
_entity_poly.pdbx_strand_id
1 'polypeptide(L)' 'MEESEMQLKYRLMEGGSKLEVIPIVGMGGIGKTTLARNLYKDRLVSSHFEVLAWATISQDYDVGKILLG' A
#
# COMPACT_ATOMS: atom_id res chain seq x y z
N MET A 1 7.03 -12.97 6.31
CA MET A 1 5.75 -12.36 5.87
C MET A 1 5.17 -11.52 6.99
N GLU A 2 4.95 -12.11 8.17
CA GLU A 2 4.43 -11.40 9.36
C GLU A 2 5.33 -10.24 9.83
N GLU A 3 6.65 -10.43 9.84
CA GLU A 3 7.59 -9.38 10.27
C GLU A 3 7.54 -8.14 9.35
N SER A 4 7.52 -8.36 8.03
CA SER A 4 7.40 -7.28 7.05
C SER A 4 6.06 -6.55 7.20
N GLU A 5 4.98 -7.27 7.49
CA GLU A 5 3.67 -6.68 7.74
C GLU A 5 3.69 -5.79 8.99
N MET A 6 4.29 -6.27 10.09
CA MET A 6 4.44 -5.50 11.32
C MET A 6 5.28 -4.22 11.13
N GLN A 7 6.41 -4.32 10.42
CA GLN A 7 7.27 -3.15 10.15
C GLN A 7 6.56 -2.11 9.28
N LEU A 8 5.86 -2.55 8.22
CA LEU A 8 5.09 -1.64 7.36
C LEU A 8 3.94 -1.00 8.13
N LYS A 9 3.25 -1.76 8.97
CA LYS A 9 2.16 -1.25 9.81
C LYS A 9 2.66 -0.19 10.79
N TYR A 10 3.80 -0.41 11.43
CA TYR A 10 4.43 0.59 12.30
C TYR A 10 4.74 1.87 11.53
N ARG A 11 5.34 1.77 10.34
CA ARG A 11 5.62 2.96 9.51
C ARG A 11 4.35 3.71 9.12
N LEU A 12 3.29 3.00 8.73
CA LEU A 12 2.02 3.62 8.34
C LEU A 12 1.32 4.38 9.49
N MET A 13 1.51 3.97 10.74
CA MET A 13 0.76 4.51 11.89
C MET A 13 1.58 5.46 12.77
N GLU A 14 2.88 5.22 12.90
CA GLU A 14 3.74 5.89 13.88
C GLU A 14 5.01 6.48 13.26
N GLY A 15 5.30 6.14 12.00
CA GLY A 15 6.51 6.57 11.29
C GLY A 15 6.25 7.71 10.32
N GLY A 16 7.25 8.57 10.14
CA GLY A 16 7.34 9.43 8.96
C GLY A 16 6.80 10.84 9.08
N SER A 17 6.87 11.56 7.96
CA SER A 17 6.30 12.89 7.79
C SER A 17 4.85 12.79 7.32
N LYS A 18 4.11 13.91 7.27
CA LYS A 18 2.73 13.93 6.71
C LYS A 18 2.61 13.33 5.30
N LEU A 19 3.72 13.22 4.57
CA LEU A 19 3.80 12.56 3.27
C LEU A 19 4.97 11.56 3.27
N GLU A 20 4.66 10.27 3.14
CA GLU A 20 5.67 9.20 3.09
C GLU A 20 5.35 8.21 1.96
N VAL A 21 6.40 7.70 1.30
CA VAL A 21 6.31 6.65 0.28
C VAL A 21 7.04 5.41 0.79
N ILE A 22 6.34 4.27 0.80
CA ILE A 22 6.87 2.99 1.29
C ILE A 22 6.91 1.95 0.14
N PRO A 23 8.07 1.74 -0.51
CA PRO A 23 8.16 0.78 -1.61
C PRO A 23 8.19 -0.68 -1.10
N ILE A 24 7.41 -1.56 -1.73
CA ILE A 24 7.47 -3.01 -1.52
C ILE A 24 8.10 -3.65 -2.76
N VAL A 25 9.34 -4.14 -2.63
CA VAL A 25 10.14 -4.66 -3.74
C VAL A 25 10.43 -6.15 -3.52
N GLY A 26 10.54 -6.91 -4.61
CA GLY A 26 10.82 -8.35 -4.57
C GLY A 26 10.45 -9.06 -5.86
N MET A 27 10.83 -10.32 -6.00
CA MET A 27 10.59 -11.13 -7.19
C MET A 27 9.09 -11.27 -7.53
N GLY A 28 8.79 -11.63 -8.79
CA GLY A 28 7.44 -11.99 -9.22
C GLY A 28 6.87 -13.13 -8.38
N GLY A 29 5.56 -13.10 -8.11
CA GLY A 29 4.88 -14.17 -7.35
C GLY A 29 5.14 -14.22 -5.84
N ILE A 30 6.06 -13.43 -5.28
CA ILE A 30 6.42 -13.47 -3.85
C ILE A 30 5.34 -12.96 -2.88
N GLY A 31 4.20 -12.45 -3.39
CA GLY A 31 3.08 -12.00 -2.56
C GLY A 31 3.08 -10.52 -2.17
N LYS A 32 3.80 -9.63 -2.88
CA LYS A 32 3.84 -8.18 -2.60
C LYS A 32 2.45 -7.54 -2.56
N THR A 33 1.62 -7.81 -3.57
CA THR A 33 0.24 -7.32 -3.63
C THR A 33 -0.62 -7.87 -2.51
N THR A 34 -0.36 -9.12 -2.08
CA THR A 34 -1.03 -9.74 -0.93
C THR A 34 -0.68 -9.00 0.36
N LEU A 35 0.61 -8.71 0.60
CA LEU A 35 1.07 -7.95 1.76
C LEU A 35 0.44 -6.55 1.81
N ALA A 36 0.45 -5.81 0.69
CA ALA A 36 -0.18 -4.49 0.61
C ALA A 36 -1.70 -4.56 0.85
N ARG A 37 -2.36 -5.60 0.34
CA ARG A 37 -3.81 -5.79 0.51
C ARG A 37 -4.20 -6.20 1.93
N ASN A 38 -3.36 -6.95 2.65
CA ASN A 38 -3.57 -7.26 4.07
C ASN A 38 -3.53 -5.98 4.90
N LEU A 39 -2.49 -5.14 4.72
CA LEU A 39 -2.36 -3.85 5.40
C LEU A 39 -3.52 -2.91 5.06
N TYR A 40 -3.93 -2.82 3.80
CA TYR A 40 -5.09 -2.02 3.38
C TYR A 40 -6.38 -2.43 4.09
N LYS A 41 -6.56 -3.72 4.37
CA LYS A 41 -7.74 -4.27 5.06
C LYS A 41 -7.59 -4.32 6.57
N ASP A 42 -6.40 -4.02 7.10
CA ASP A 42 -6.16 -4.04 8.54
C ASP A 42 -7.01 -2.96 9.22
N ARG A 43 -7.71 -3.33 10.30
CA ARG A 43 -8.63 -2.42 11.00
C ARG A 43 -7.92 -1.24 11.65
N LEU A 44 -6.70 -1.43 12.15
CA LEU A 44 -5.93 -0.36 12.77
C LEU A 44 -5.39 0.60 11.70
N VAL A 45 -4.93 0.08 10.56
CA VAL A 45 -4.52 0.91 9.43
C VAL A 45 -5.70 1.69 8.86
N SER A 46 -6.82 1.02 8.57
CA SER A 46 -7.99 1.67 7.97
C SER A 46 -8.70 2.68 8.88
N SER A 47 -8.57 2.56 10.20
CA SER A 47 -9.08 3.59 11.13
C SER A 47 -8.11 4.74 11.36
N HIS A 48 -6.82 4.57 11.03
CA HIS A 48 -5.83 5.63 11.14
C HIS A 48 -5.96 6.67 10.01
N PHE A 49 -6.31 6.24 8.81
CA PHE A 49 -6.48 7.12 7.65
C PHE A 49 -7.95 7.50 7.43
N GLU A 50 -8.23 8.79 7.28
CA GLU A 50 -9.58 9.29 6.94
C GLU A 50 -10.07 8.77 5.58
N VAL A 51 -9.14 8.61 4.63
CA VAL A 51 -9.42 8.11 3.28
C VAL A 51 -8.39 7.06 2.90
N LEU A 52 -8.86 5.95 2.34
CA LEU A 52 -8.03 4.91 1.74
C LEU A 52 -8.42 4.74 0.27
N ALA A 53 -7.42 4.63 -0.60
CA ALA A 53 -7.60 4.39 -2.03
C ALA A 53 -6.73 3.22 -2.49
N TRP A 54 -7.24 2.47 -3.47
CA TRP A 54 -6.51 1.38 -4.13
C TRP A 54 -6.61 1.54 -5.64
N ALA A 55 -5.48 1.55 -6.32
CA ALA A 55 -5.40 1.57 -7.78
C ALA A 55 -4.53 0.40 -8.28
N THR A 56 -4.89 -0.14 -9.44
CA THR A 56 -4.09 -1.15 -10.14
C THR A 56 -3.64 -0.55 -11.47
N ILE A 57 -2.33 -0.51 -11.69
CA ILE A 57 -1.74 0.02 -12.92
C ILE A 57 -1.05 -1.14 -13.64
N SER A 58 -1.45 -1.40 -14.87
CA SER A 58 -0.79 -2.38 -15.76
C SER A 58 0.43 -1.77 -16.46
N GLN A 59 1.24 -2.61 -17.11
CA GLN A 59 2.38 -2.11 -17.89
C GLN A 59 1.92 -1.24 -19.08
N ASP A 60 0.82 -1.63 -19.70
CA ASP A 60 0.09 -0.79 -20.65
C ASP A 60 -0.92 0.04 -19.85
N TYR A 61 -0.62 1.32 -19.63
CA TYR A 61 -1.47 2.23 -18.85
C TYR A 61 -1.66 3.55 -19.58
N ASP A 62 -2.82 4.17 -19.34
CA ASP A 62 -3.15 5.50 -19.84
C ASP A 62 -3.34 6.45 -18.65
N VAL A 63 -2.54 7.53 -18.64
CA VAL A 63 -2.54 8.51 -17.54
C VAL A 63 -3.89 9.25 -17.46
N GLY A 64 -4.51 9.54 -18.61
CA GLY A 64 -5.82 10.20 -18.65
C GLY A 64 -6.89 9.36 -17.95
N LYS A 65 -6.95 8.06 -18.26
CA LYS A 65 -7.87 7.11 -17.60
C LYS A 65 -7.60 6.97 -16.11
N ILE A 66 -6.33 7.01 -15.68
CA ILE A 66 -5.98 6.90 -14.25
C ILE A 66 -6.41 8.14 -13.46
N LEU A 67 -6.22 9.33 -14.03
CA LEU A 67 -6.46 10.59 -13.31
C LEU A 67 -7.89 11.12 -13.46
N LEU A 68 -8.58 10.78 -14.54
CA LEU A 68 -9.88 11.36 -14.89
C LEU A 68 -11.05 10.36 -14.85
N GLY A 69 -10.79 9.05 -14.83
CA GLY A 69 -11.80 8.00 -14.89
C GLY A 69 -12.22 7.62 -16.31
#